data_AF-A0A813HBU8-F1
#
_entry.id   AF-A0A813HBU8-F1
#
_cell.length_a   1.000
_cell.length_b   1.000
_cell.length_c   1.000
_cell.angle_alpha   90.00
_cell.angle_beta   90.00
_cell.angle_gamma   90.00
#
_symmetry.space_group_name_H-M   'P 1'
#
loop_
_entity.id
_entity.type
_entity.pdbx_description
1 polymer ?
#
loop_
_entity_poly.entity_id
_entity_poly.type
_entity_poly.pdbx_seq_one_letter_code
_entity_poly.pdbx_strand_id
1 'polypeptide(L)'
;MAERLVSGLADENERWAGTVMDLRDLGIRLIGNCMLASAFVGYASPFNARLRQYLWKTVWSVDLKKNHIPMTDGIDPLSVLANDADIAGWMNEGLPADRVSVENASVLTSCSRWPLLVDPQQQGARWVKQRIGEDMHVIQLSTPEWLKRVVFCVQTGGQLLIEALGDEVDAVLEPVLARAVIRRGRNGPMSLKLGSDEIEYDPKFQLYLQSKLPNPHFRPEVSAQCTVINFIVTPDGLEEQILALVVKEEKPQLEEDKQGLVRKQNDFKVVLSRLEDELLSQLSDADPATILDNIALIEGLEKTKQTSRDIAVQVLEAQRTEVEINCSRELYRPVAAEGSMLFFLVNQLCMVEHMYQYSLDAFLTFFHKAMDRSAASDDIKERVERLIASARITIFRWVNRGLFEDHNNSNNNNTNNKQTTPTRNRQQ
;
A
#
# COMPACT_ATOMS: atom_id res chain seq x y z
N MET A 1 3.63 -37.34 -37.53
CA MET A 1 2.62 -36.57 -36.76
C MET A 1 2.69 -36.91 -35.28
N ALA A 2 2.62 -38.18 -34.88
CA ALA A 2 2.77 -38.60 -33.49
C ALA A 2 4.08 -38.12 -32.82
N GLU A 3 5.24 -38.27 -33.49
CA GLU A 3 6.52 -37.76 -32.95
C GLU A 3 6.55 -36.24 -32.76
N ARG A 4 5.84 -35.46 -33.61
CA ARG A 4 5.78 -34.00 -33.51
C ARG A 4 4.94 -33.54 -32.31
N LEU A 5 3.82 -34.22 -32.05
CA LEU A 5 2.98 -33.92 -30.89
C LEU A 5 3.68 -34.34 -29.59
N VAL A 6 4.29 -35.53 -29.57
CA VAL A 6 5.02 -36.04 -28.40
C VAL A 6 6.24 -35.18 -28.08
N SER A 7 7.03 -34.76 -29.07
CA SER A 7 8.15 -33.84 -28.83
C SER A 7 7.68 -32.42 -28.47
N GLY A 8 6.57 -31.97 -29.04
CA GLY A 8 5.94 -30.69 -28.73
C GLY A 8 5.43 -30.61 -27.28
N LEU A 9 4.86 -31.69 -26.77
CA LEU A 9 4.33 -31.78 -25.40
C LEU A 9 5.36 -32.27 -24.38
N ALA A 10 6.51 -32.82 -24.79
CA ALA A 10 7.53 -33.32 -23.87
C ALA A 10 8.05 -32.23 -22.91
N ASP A 11 8.41 -31.05 -23.45
CA ASP A 11 8.87 -29.92 -22.64
C ASP A 11 7.80 -29.45 -21.64
N GLU A 12 6.53 -29.42 -22.09
CA GLU A 12 5.41 -28.95 -21.27
C GLU A 12 5.03 -29.99 -20.21
N ASN A 13 5.14 -31.28 -20.53
CA ASN A 13 4.95 -32.37 -19.58
C ASN A 13 6.04 -32.37 -18.50
N GLU A 14 7.30 -32.09 -18.85
CA GLU A 14 8.37 -31.92 -17.86
C GLU A 14 8.10 -30.70 -16.96
N ARG A 15 7.68 -29.59 -17.56
CA ARG A 15 7.30 -28.36 -16.84
C ARG A 15 6.13 -28.62 -15.86
N TRP A 16 5.05 -29.25 -16.32
CA TRP A 16 3.90 -29.59 -15.49
C TRP A 16 4.23 -30.64 -14.44
N ALA A 17 5.05 -31.64 -14.76
CA ALA A 17 5.53 -32.59 -13.77
C ALA A 17 6.28 -31.86 -12.63
N GLY A 18 7.13 -30.90 -12.99
CA GLY A 18 7.76 -29.97 -12.04
C GLY A 18 6.73 -29.18 -11.23
N THR A 19 5.78 -28.51 -11.89
CA THR A 19 4.72 -27.74 -11.22
C THR A 19 3.87 -28.61 -10.27
N VAL A 20 3.55 -29.85 -10.66
CA VAL A 20 2.81 -30.79 -9.80
C VAL A 20 3.64 -31.19 -8.58
N MET A 21 4.95 -31.39 -8.74
CA MET A 21 5.83 -31.64 -7.60
C MET A 21 5.89 -30.42 -6.67
N ASP A 22 6.05 -29.22 -7.23
CA ASP A 22 6.07 -27.97 -6.47
C ASP A 22 4.76 -27.73 -5.72
N LEU A 23 3.61 -28.01 -6.35
CA LEU A 23 2.29 -27.89 -5.72
C LEU A 23 2.09 -28.92 -4.61
N ARG A 24 2.61 -30.15 -4.77
CA ARG A 24 2.58 -31.16 -3.70
C ARG A 24 3.42 -30.73 -2.50
N ASP A 25 4.61 -30.22 -2.75
CA ASP A 25 5.50 -29.70 -1.71
C ASP A 25 4.91 -28.46 -1.03
N LEU A 26 4.27 -27.57 -1.80
CA LEU A 26 3.55 -26.42 -1.29
C LEU A 26 2.36 -26.84 -0.42
N GLY A 27 1.64 -27.91 -0.80
CA GLY A 27 0.54 -28.46 0.00
C GLY A 27 0.98 -28.88 1.41
N ILE A 28 2.19 -29.42 1.56
CA ILE A 28 2.77 -29.77 2.87
C ILE A 28 3.11 -28.50 3.66
N ARG A 29 3.70 -27.50 3.00
CA ARG A 29 4.17 -26.24 3.62
C ARG A 29 3.06 -25.20 3.84
N LEU A 30 1.88 -25.43 3.28
CA LEU A 30 0.75 -24.51 3.29
C LEU A 30 0.37 -24.09 4.70
N ILE A 31 0.36 -25.03 5.65
CA ILE A 31 -0.04 -24.77 7.04
C ILE A 31 0.88 -23.72 7.68
N GLY A 32 2.21 -23.88 7.57
CA GLY A 32 3.16 -22.91 8.11
C GLY A 32 3.07 -21.55 7.40
N ASN A 33 2.93 -21.56 6.08
CA ASN A 33 2.80 -20.35 5.26
C ASN A 33 1.55 -19.54 5.65
N CYS A 34 0.39 -20.19 5.75
CA CYS A 34 -0.86 -19.57 6.18
C CYS A 34 -0.81 -19.11 7.65
N MET A 35 -0.15 -19.87 8.53
CA MET A 35 -0.01 -19.48 9.93
C MET A 35 0.79 -18.19 10.08
N LEU A 36 1.90 -18.06 9.35
CA LEU A 36 2.72 -16.84 9.33
C LEU A 36 1.94 -15.65 8.75
N ALA A 37 1.26 -15.84 7.61
CA ALA A 37 0.46 -14.80 6.97
C ALA A 37 -0.72 -14.35 7.85
N SER A 38 -1.39 -15.29 8.53
CA SER A 38 -2.49 -15.00 9.47
C SER A 38 -1.99 -14.21 10.68
N ALA A 39 -0.82 -14.57 11.24
CA ALA A 39 -0.21 -13.80 12.31
C ALA A 39 0.16 -12.38 11.86
N PHE A 40 0.62 -12.23 10.62
CA PHE A 40 0.91 -10.92 10.03
C PHE A 40 -0.33 -10.05 9.92
N VAL A 41 -1.41 -10.55 9.31
CA VAL A 41 -2.70 -9.82 9.18
C VAL A 41 -3.31 -9.53 10.56
N GLY A 42 -3.21 -10.46 11.51
CA GLY A 42 -3.83 -10.33 12.83
C GLY A 42 -3.13 -9.36 13.78
N TYR A 43 -1.79 -9.27 13.70
CA TYR A 43 -0.98 -8.61 14.74
C TYR A 43 0.06 -7.61 14.23
N ALA A 44 0.54 -7.72 12.98
CA ALA A 44 1.65 -6.88 12.51
C ALA A 44 1.18 -5.48 12.08
N SER A 45 -0.08 -5.34 11.66
CA SER A 45 -0.62 -4.15 11.01
C SER A 45 -0.53 -2.82 11.79
N PRO A 46 -0.58 -2.77 13.14
CA PRO A 46 -0.44 -1.50 13.86
C PRO A 46 1.01 -1.00 13.92
N PHE A 47 1.99 -1.88 13.70
CA PHE A 47 3.40 -1.57 13.92
C PHE A 47 4.10 -0.99 12.68
N ASN A 48 5.25 -0.36 12.90
CA ASN A 48 6.12 0.14 11.84
C ASN A 48 6.87 -1.00 11.11
N ALA A 49 7.45 -0.69 9.94
CA ALA A 49 8.16 -1.65 9.09
C ALA A 49 9.23 -2.46 9.84
N ARG A 50 10.04 -1.80 10.67
CA ARG A 50 11.13 -2.46 11.42
C ARG A 50 10.60 -3.52 12.37
N LEU A 51 9.56 -3.18 13.14
CA LEU A 51 8.97 -4.10 14.10
C LEU A 51 8.21 -5.23 13.39
N ARG A 52 7.51 -4.95 12.29
CA ARG A 52 6.88 -5.98 11.44
C ARG A 52 7.92 -7.01 10.99
N GLN A 53 9.02 -6.55 10.38
CA GLN A 53 10.10 -7.43 9.92
C GLN A 53 10.71 -8.25 11.05
N TYR A 54 10.97 -7.63 12.20
CA TYR A 54 11.48 -8.33 13.38
C TYR A 54 10.53 -9.44 13.83
N LEU A 55 9.23 -9.14 13.94
CA LEU A 55 8.22 -10.10 14.36
C LEU A 55 8.17 -11.31 13.42
N TRP A 56 7.97 -11.11 12.12
CA TRP A 56 7.78 -12.25 11.22
C TRP A 56 9.10 -12.97 10.88
N LYS A 57 10.22 -12.25 10.67
CA LYS A 57 11.50 -12.88 10.30
C LYS A 57 12.20 -13.52 11.49
N THR A 58 12.25 -12.83 12.61
CA THR A 58 13.13 -13.19 13.74
C THR A 58 12.39 -13.91 14.85
N VAL A 59 11.10 -13.62 15.07
CA VAL A 59 10.32 -14.25 16.14
C VAL A 59 9.48 -15.39 15.60
N TRP A 60 8.50 -15.10 14.74
CA TRP A 60 7.50 -16.09 14.30
C TRP A 60 8.10 -17.16 13.40
N SER A 61 8.86 -16.79 12.36
CA SER A 61 9.49 -17.80 11.48
C SER A 61 10.44 -18.72 12.23
N VAL A 62 11.18 -18.20 13.21
CA VAL A 62 12.11 -18.99 14.04
C VAL A 62 11.34 -19.95 14.95
N ASP A 63 10.25 -19.48 15.56
CA ASP A 63 9.39 -20.32 16.41
C ASP A 63 8.70 -21.43 15.63
N LEU A 64 8.14 -21.13 14.44
CA LEU A 64 7.53 -22.14 13.56
C LEU A 64 8.56 -23.22 13.18
N LYS A 65 9.79 -22.82 12.84
CA LYS A 65 10.89 -23.74 12.53
C LYS A 65 11.29 -24.59 13.73
N LYS A 66 11.39 -23.99 14.93
CA LYS A 66 11.71 -24.68 16.18
C LYS A 66 10.66 -25.74 16.53
N ASN A 67 9.39 -25.47 16.25
CA ASN A 67 8.29 -26.39 16.46
C ASN A 67 8.11 -27.40 15.31
N HIS A 68 9.05 -27.45 14.36
CA HIS A 68 9.02 -28.37 13.20
C HIS A 68 7.76 -28.24 12.35
N ILE A 69 7.18 -27.05 12.24
CA ILE A 69 6.04 -26.78 11.36
C ILE A 69 6.56 -26.61 9.93
N PRO A 70 6.09 -27.42 8.96
CA PRO A 70 6.51 -27.27 7.56
C PRO A 70 6.12 -25.90 7.01
N MET A 71 7.10 -25.17 6.46
CA MET A 71 6.94 -23.83 5.91
C MET A 71 7.95 -23.64 4.77
N THR A 72 7.64 -22.78 3.82
CA THR A 72 8.61 -22.36 2.81
C THR A 72 9.72 -21.53 3.45
N ASP A 73 10.97 -21.89 3.18
CA ASP A 73 12.12 -21.19 3.72
C ASP A 73 12.20 -19.76 3.16
N GLY A 74 12.30 -18.78 4.06
CA GLY A 74 12.40 -17.37 3.68
C GLY A 74 11.10 -16.78 3.13
N ILE A 75 9.95 -17.42 3.37
CA ILE A 75 8.67 -16.93 2.88
C ILE A 75 8.34 -15.52 3.38
N ASP A 76 7.96 -14.65 2.44
CA ASP A 76 7.44 -13.32 2.74
C ASP A 76 5.92 -13.44 2.97
N PRO A 77 5.38 -12.99 4.12
CA PRO A 77 3.93 -12.98 4.33
C PRO A 77 3.15 -12.28 3.20
N LEU A 78 3.75 -11.26 2.58
CA LEU A 78 3.11 -10.52 1.50
C LEU A 78 2.84 -11.40 0.27
N SER A 79 3.74 -12.33 -0.07
CA SER A 79 3.55 -13.19 -1.24
C SER A 79 2.48 -14.27 -1.04
N VAL A 80 2.04 -14.48 0.21
CA VAL A 80 0.89 -15.34 0.54
C VAL A 80 -0.43 -14.55 0.44
N LEU A 81 -0.39 -13.26 0.78
CA LEU A 81 -1.58 -12.41 0.89
C LEU A 81 -1.97 -11.72 -0.42
N ALA A 82 -1.01 -11.51 -1.32
CA ALA A 82 -1.19 -10.77 -2.55
C ALA A 82 -0.33 -11.34 -3.67
N ASN A 83 -0.86 -11.32 -4.89
CA ASN A 83 -0.09 -11.58 -6.10
C ASN A 83 0.27 -10.26 -6.81
N ASP A 84 1.10 -10.35 -7.85
CA ASP A 84 1.53 -9.16 -8.60
C ASP A 84 0.37 -8.40 -9.25
N ALA A 85 -0.71 -9.10 -9.64
CA ALA A 85 -1.88 -8.48 -10.25
C ALA A 85 -2.67 -7.65 -9.23
N ASP A 86 -2.82 -8.15 -8.00
CA ASP A 86 -3.43 -7.42 -6.88
C ASP A 86 -2.64 -6.15 -6.58
N ILE A 87 -1.31 -6.27 -6.47
CA ILE A 87 -0.40 -5.15 -6.20
C ILE A 87 -0.49 -4.09 -7.30
N ALA A 88 -0.46 -4.52 -8.57
CA ALA A 88 -0.61 -3.62 -9.71
C ALA A 88 -1.99 -2.94 -9.72
N GLY A 89 -3.05 -3.65 -9.37
CA GLY A 89 -4.39 -3.10 -9.20
C GLY A 89 -4.41 -1.98 -8.17
N TRP A 90 -3.83 -2.21 -6.99
CA TRP A 90 -3.79 -1.20 -5.92
C TRP A 90 -2.98 0.03 -6.30
N MET A 91 -1.87 -0.14 -7.01
CA MET A 91 -1.07 0.99 -7.51
C MET A 91 -1.86 1.84 -8.52
N ASN A 92 -2.64 1.21 -9.41
CA ASN A 92 -3.51 1.91 -10.35
C ASN A 92 -4.66 2.66 -9.63
N GLU A 93 -5.10 2.15 -8.47
CA GLU A 93 -6.07 2.80 -7.59
C GLU A 93 -5.45 3.94 -6.74
N GLY A 94 -4.15 4.23 -6.91
CA GLY A 94 -3.47 5.33 -6.24
C GLY A 94 -2.78 4.96 -4.91
N LEU A 95 -2.62 3.67 -4.61
CA LEU A 95 -1.79 3.22 -3.49
C LEU A 95 -0.31 3.55 -3.77
N PRO A 96 0.43 4.12 -2.81
CA PRO A 96 1.88 4.27 -2.94
C PRO A 96 2.60 2.93 -3.18
N ALA A 97 3.67 2.97 -3.97
CA ALA A 97 4.44 1.78 -4.35
C ALA A 97 5.38 1.24 -3.25
N ASP A 98 5.39 1.85 -2.06
CA ASP A 98 6.26 1.42 -0.99
C ASP A 98 5.76 0.13 -0.31
N ARG A 99 6.71 -0.65 0.22
CA ARG A 99 6.41 -1.95 0.81
C ARG A 99 5.40 -1.89 1.96
N VAL A 100 5.42 -0.84 2.79
CA VAL A 100 4.51 -0.73 3.94
C VAL A 100 3.08 -0.48 3.46
N SER A 101 2.91 0.37 2.45
CA SER A 101 1.62 0.60 1.81
C SER A 101 1.05 -0.66 1.17
N VAL A 102 1.87 -1.44 0.46
CA VAL A 102 1.46 -2.73 -0.13
C VAL A 102 1.09 -3.75 0.95
N GLU A 103 1.89 -3.85 2.02
CA GLU A 103 1.57 -4.68 3.20
C GLU A 103 0.23 -4.25 3.84
N ASN A 104 0.00 -2.94 4.00
CA ASN A 104 -1.24 -2.41 4.55
C ASN A 104 -2.45 -2.71 3.68
N ALA A 105 -2.31 -2.60 2.35
CA ALA A 105 -3.35 -2.95 1.41
C ALA A 105 -3.69 -4.44 1.48
N SER A 106 -2.67 -5.31 1.56
CA SER A 106 -2.87 -6.76 1.70
C SER A 106 -3.58 -7.14 3.01
N VAL A 107 -3.29 -6.42 4.10
CA VAL A 107 -4.01 -6.59 5.37
C VAL A 107 -5.44 -6.09 5.24
N LEU A 108 -5.65 -4.92 4.63
CA LEU A 108 -6.99 -4.33 4.47
C LEU A 108 -7.90 -5.24 3.64
N THR A 109 -7.39 -5.90 2.60
CA THR A 109 -8.17 -6.87 1.79
C THR A 109 -8.40 -8.20 2.47
N SER A 110 -7.48 -8.64 3.32
CA SER A 110 -7.51 -9.98 3.93
C SER A 110 -8.09 -9.98 5.34
N CYS A 111 -8.28 -8.81 5.96
CA CYS A 111 -8.76 -8.71 7.33
C CYS A 111 -10.24 -9.09 7.44
N SER A 112 -10.55 -9.91 8.46
CA SER A 112 -11.93 -10.33 8.74
C SER A 112 -12.67 -9.30 9.58
N ARG A 113 -12.00 -8.69 10.57
CA ARG A 113 -12.52 -7.59 11.40
C ARG A 113 -12.50 -6.27 10.63
N TRP A 114 -13.31 -5.30 11.07
CA TRP A 114 -13.38 -3.99 10.43
C TRP A 114 -12.01 -3.29 10.40
N PRO A 115 -11.52 -2.82 9.24
CA PRO A 115 -10.27 -2.09 9.15
C PRO A 115 -10.41 -0.69 9.77
N LEU A 116 -9.50 -0.37 10.70
CA LEU A 116 -9.33 0.94 11.31
C LEU A 116 -8.00 1.54 10.86
N LEU A 117 -8.06 2.47 9.92
CA LEU A 117 -6.91 3.13 9.31
C LEU A 117 -6.45 4.28 10.21
N VAL A 118 -5.25 4.16 10.77
CA VAL A 118 -4.53 5.29 11.40
C VAL A 118 -3.79 6.00 10.27
N ASP A 119 -4.40 7.06 9.74
CA ASP A 119 -3.98 7.71 8.49
C ASP A 119 -4.07 9.24 8.62
N PRO A 120 -3.07 9.90 9.24
CA PRO A 120 -3.05 11.36 9.38
C PRO A 120 -2.97 12.08 8.04
N GLN A 121 -2.29 11.49 7.05
CA GLN A 121 -2.08 12.06 5.72
C GLN A 121 -3.19 11.72 4.71
N GLN A 122 -4.19 10.95 5.12
CA GLN A 122 -5.35 10.55 4.31
C GLN A 122 -4.95 9.85 3.00
N GLN A 123 -3.83 9.13 2.96
CA GLN A 123 -3.42 8.36 1.77
C GLN A 123 -4.24 7.08 1.64
N GLY A 124 -4.35 6.31 2.73
CA GLY A 124 -5.16 5.09 2.79
C GLY A 124 -6.64 5.36 2.55
N ALA A 125 -7.21 6.42 3.16
CA ALA A 125 -8.60 6.79 2.92
C ALA A 125 -8.88 7.16 1.46
N ARG A 126 -7.97 7.90 0.80
CA ARG A 126 -8.09 8.23 -0.62
C ARG A 126 -8.06 6.98 -1.49
N TRP A 127 -7.14 6.06 -1.22
CA TRP A 127 -7.06 4.78 -1.93
C TRP A 127 -8.34 3.95 -1.77
N VAL A 128 -8.84 3.78 -0.55
CA VAL A 128 -10.07 3.01 -0.28
C VAL A 128 -11.28 3.62 -1.01
N LYS A 129 -11.40 4.96 -1.03
CA LYS A 129 -12.45 5.65 -1.80
C LYS A 129 -12.30 5.41 -3.30
N GLN A 130 -11.09 5.50 -3.84
CA GLN A 130 -10.84 5.30 -5.27
C GLN A 130 -11.12 3.86 -5.71
N ARG A 131 -10.77 2.89 -4.87
CA ARG A 131 -10.99 1.46 -5.11
C ARG A 131 -12.47 1.09 -5.16
N ILE A 132 -13.25 1.63 -4.23
CA ILE A 132 -14.69 1.30 -4.10
C ILE A 132 -15.53 2.15 -5.05
N GLY A 133 -15.09 3.38 -5.34
CA GLY A 133 -15.76 4.27 -6.27
C GLY A 133 -17.05 4.86 -5.70
N GLU A 134 -18.06 5.01 -6.55
CA GLU A 134 -19.32 5.70 -6.23
C GLU A 134 -20.18 4.94 -5.21
N ASP A 135 -19.96 3.64 -5.02
CA ASP A 135 -20.68 2.80 -4.05
C ASP A 135 -20.28 3.09 -2.60
N MET A 136 -19.23 3.87 -2.36
CA MET A 136 -18.76 4.22 -1.03
C MET A 136 -19.59 5.36 -0.41
N HIS A 137 -20.23 5.09 0.72
CA HIS A 137 -20.83 6.12 1.56
C HIS A 137 -19.80 6.68 2.54
N VAL A 138 -19.53 7.97 2.49
CA VAL A 138 -18.59 8.65 3.40
C VAL A 138 -19.35 9.48 4.43
N ILE A 139 -19.07 9.27 5.72
CA ILE A 139 -19.68 10.02 6.82
C ILE A 139 -18.64 10.49 7.84
N GLN A 140 -19.00 11.53 8.59
CA GLN A 140 -18.28 11.95 9.80
C GLN A 140 -19.27 12.00 10.96
N LEU A 141 -18.86 11.59 12.15
CA LEU A 141 -19.72 11.55 13.35
C LEU A 141 -20.15 12.96 13.81
N SER A 142 -19.48 14.00 13.34
CA SER A 142 -19.86 15.41 13.54
C SER A 142 -21.02 15.86 12.67
N THR A 143 -21.36 15.12 11.60
CA THR A 143 -22.41 15.50 10.65
C THR A 143 -23.80 15.18 11.23
N PRO A 144 -24.80 16.06 11.11
CA PRO A 144 -26.15 15.73 11.55
C PRO A 144 -26.69 14.50 10.82
N GLU A 145 -27.50 13.70 11.51
CA GLU A 145 -28.12 12.49 10.98
C GLU A 145 -27.15 11.39 10.50
N TRP A 146 -25.89 11.39 10.95
CA TRP A 146 -24.93 10.34 10.61
C TRP A 146 -25.47 8.94 10.94
N LEU A 147 -26.19 8.79 12.06
CA LEU A 147 -26.76 7.52 12.51
C LEU A 147 -27.77 6.96 11.49
N LYS A 148 -28.60 7.81 10.88
CA LYS A 148 -29.56 7.38 9.85
C LYS A 148 -28.85 6.82 8.63
N ARG A 149 -27.72 7.44 8.24
CA ARG A 149 -26.88 6.95 7.13
C ARG A 149 -26.24 5.61 7.47
N VAL A 150 -25.75 5.42 8.70
CA VAL A 150 -25.23 4.14 9.17
C VAL A 150 -26.30 3.06 9.06
N VAL A 151 -27.50 3.32 9.61
CA VAL A 151 -28.63 2.38 9.55
C VAL A 151 -28.98 2.02 8.11
N PHE A 152 -29.05 3.02 7.23
CA PHE A 152 -29.30 2.79 5.80
C PHE A 152 -28.25 1.87 5.17
N CYS A 153 -26.95 2.15 5.36
CA CYS A 153 -25.89 1.32 4.79
C CYS A 153 -25.90 -0.12 5.35
N VAL A 154 -26.19 -0.30 6.64
CA VAL A 154 -26.30 -1.62 7.27
C VAL A 154 -27.46 -2.43 6.69
N GLN A 155 -28.59 -1.78 6.42
CA GLN A 155 -29.77 -2.42 5.83
C GLN A 155 -29.61 -2.72 4.34
N THR A 156 -28.90 -1.88 3.59
CA THR A 156 -28.70 -2.05 2.14
C THR A 156 -27.47 -2.86 1.78
N GLY A 157 -26.64 -3.24 2.75
CA GLY A 157 -25.37 -3.90 2.50
C GLY A 157 -24.33 -3.01 1.82
N GLY A 158 -24.46 -1.69 1.99
CA GLY A 158 -23.56 -0.70 1.40
C GLY A 158 -22.16 -0.70 2.02
N GLN A 159 -21.22 -0.03 1.35
CA GLN A 159 -19.86 0.16 1.86
C GLN A 159 -19.77 1.53 2.54
N LEU A 160 -19.37 1.56 3.80
CA LEU A 160 -19.39 2.76 4.65
C LEU A 160 -17.98 3.10 5.14
N LEU A 161 -17.55 4.35 4.92
CA LEU A 161 -16.34 4.92 5.49
C LEU A 161 -16.69 6.00 6.52
N ILE A 162 -16.27 5.80 7.77
CA ILE A 162 -16.34 6.81 8.83
C ILE A 162 -14.99 7.52 8.91
N GLU A 163 -14.98 8.82 8.59
CA GLU A 163 -13.77 9.64 8.60
C GLU A 163 -13.61 10.41 9.91
N ALA A 164 -12.35 10.80 10.17
CA ALA A 164 -11.97 11.67 11.27
C ALA A 164 -12.44 11.14 12.64
N LEU A 165 -12.31 9.82 12.83
CA LEU A 165 -12.59 9.19 14.12
C LEU A 165 -11.60 9.72 15.17
N GLY A 166 -12.15 10.24 16.27
CA GLY A 166 -11.38 10.63 17.46
C GLY A 166 -11.01 9.43 18.34
N ASP A 167 -10.42 9.69 19.49
CA ASP A 167 -10.08 8.66 20.49
C ASP A 167 -11.33 7.98 21.07
N GLU A 168 -12.40 8.77 21.24
CA GLU A 168 -13.69 8.30 21.73
C GLU A 168 -14.62 7.96 20.57
N VAL A 169 -14.97 6.68 20.47
CA VAL A 169 -16.01 6.19 19.55
C VAL A 169 -17.34 6.17 20.27
N ASP A 170 -18.38 6.69 19.62
CA ASP A 170 -19.75 6.68 20.16
C ASP A 170 -20.20 5.24 20.46
N ALA A 171 -20.64 4.99 21.69
CA ALA A 171 -21.08 3.68 22.15
C ALA A 171 -22.26 3.11 21.34
N VAL A 172 -23.03 3.97 20.65
CA VAL A 172 -24.10 3.54 19.74
C VAL A 172 -23.56 2.66 18.60
N LEU A 173 -22.28 2.82 18.20
CA LEU A 173 -21.66 2.02 17.15
C LEU A 173 -21.13 0.66 17.64
N GLU A 174 -21.02 0.43 18.95
CA GLU A 174 -20.45 -0.79 19.51
C GLU A 174 -21.09 -2.09 18.97
N PRO A 175 -22.42 -2.20 18.81
CA PRO A 175 -23.03 -3.39 18.22
C PRO A 175 -22.58 -3.65 16.78
N VAL A 176 -22.36 -2.59 15.99
CA VAL A 176 -21.89 -2.67 14.59
C VAL A 176 -20.42 -3.10 14.57
N LEU A 177 -19.59 -2.50 15.43
CA LEU A 177 -18.17 -2.83 15.54
C LEU A 177 -17.98 -4.28 15.99
N ALA A 178 -18.72 -4.72 17.00
CA ALA A 178 -18.71 -6.08 17.51
C ALA A 178 -19.34 -7.11 16.55
N ARG A 179 -20.05 -6.66 15.50
CA ARG A 179 -20.91 -7.49 14.65
C ARG A 179 -21.85 -8.35 15.49
N ALA A 180 -22.53 -7.73 16.46
CA ALA A 180 -23.48 -8.35 17.37
C ALA A 180 -24.81 -8.70 16.67
N VAL A 181 -24.72 -9.47 15.58
CA VAL A 181 -25.82 -9.87 14.71
C VAL A 181 -26.58 -11.03 15.34
N ILE A 182 -27.89 -10.88 15.45
CA ILE A 182 -28.82 -11.87 15.96
C ILE A 182 -29.54 -12.49 14.77
N ARG A 183 -29.45 -13.81 14.62
CA ARG A 183 -30.18 -14.54 13.56
C ARG A 183 -31.44 -15.18 14.14
N ARG A 184 -32.62 -14.77 13.65
CA ARG A 184 -33.90 -15.33 14.11
C ARG A 184 -34.23 -16.64 13.39
N GLY A 185 -33.78 -17.76 13.93
CA GLY A 185 -34.00 -19.10 13.35
C GLY A 185 -32.99 -19.47 12.26
N ARG A 186 -33.12 -20.68 11.68
CA ARG A 186 -32.07 -21.26 10.81
C ARG A 186 -31.89 -20.50 9.48
N ASN A 187 -32.97 -19.98 8.91
CA ASN A 187 -32.99 -19.22 7.65
C ASN A 187 -33.66 -17.84 7.79
N GLY A 188 -33.87 -17.34 9.01
CA GLY A 188 -34.52 -16.04 9.20
C GLY A 188 -33.57 -14.86 8.98
N PRO A 189 -34.15 -13.64 8.91
CA PRO A 189 -33.40 -12.42 8.71
C PRO A 189 -32.38 -12.22 9.84
N MET A 190 -31.25 -11.63 9.48
CA MET A 190 -30.24 -11.18 10.43
C MET A 190 -30.64 -9.79 10.91
N SER A 191 -30.64 -9.58 12.22
CA SER A 191 -30.92 -8.28 12.82
C SER A 191 -29.80 -7.84 13.74
N LEU A 192 -29.64 -6.53 13.90
CA LEU A 192 -28.67 -5.90 14.76
C LEU A 192 -29.39 -4.86 15.62
N LYS A 193 -29.09 -4.82 16.92
CA LYS A 193 -29.69 -3.84 17.83
C LYS A 193 -28.79 -2.62 17.93
N LEU A 194 -29.26 -1.48 17.45
CA LEU A 194 -28.55 -0.20 17.49
C LEU A 194 -29.29 0.75 18.45
N GLY A 195 -28.78 0.90 19.67
CA GLY A 195 -29.48 1.65 20.72
C GLY A 195 -30.80 0.96 21.12
N SER A 196 -31.93 1.66 20.94
CA SER A 196 -33.27 1.11 21.18
C SER A 196 -33.81 0.29 20.01
N ASP A 197 -33.29 0.51 18.80
CA ASP A 197 -33.93 0.07 17.57
C ASP A 197 -33.29 -1.23 17.06
N GLU A 198 -34.12 -2.12 16.53
CA GLU A 198 -33.65 -3.34 15.87
C GLU A 198 -33.69 -3.12 14.36
N ILE A 199 -32.53 -3.18 13.73
CA ILE A 199 -32.36 -2.96 12.29
C ILE A 199 -32.03 -4.28 11.58
N GLU A 200 -32.46 -4.41 10.33
CA GLU A 200 -32.06 -5.51 9.48
C GLU A 200 -30.58 -5.38 9.10
N TYR A 201 -29.86 -6.50 9.11
CA TYR A 201 -28.44 -6.56 8.80
C TYR A 201 -28.22 -7.33 7.49
N ASP A 202 -27.65 -6.66 6.50
CA ASP A 202 -27.22 -7.31 5.26
C ASP A 202 -25.77 -7.84 5.40
N PRO A 203 -25.50 -9.13 5.13
CA PRO A 203 -24.16 -9.71 5.18
C PRO A 203 -23.11 -9.07 4.27
N LYS A 204 -23.53 -8.34 3.22
CA LYS A 204 -22.63 -7.63 2.30
C LYS A 204 -22.10 -6.32 2.87
N PHE A 205 -22.69 -5.81 3.95
CA PHE A 205 -22.26 -4.57 4.58
C PHE A 205 -20.76 -4.60 4.91
N GLN A 206 -20.05 -3.54 4.54
CA GLN A 206 -18.64 -3.35 4.86
C GLN A 206 -18.40 -2.00 5.54
N LEU A 207 -17.66 -2.00 6.64
CA LEU A 207 -17.32 -0.80 7.40
C LEU A 207 -15.81 -0.56 7.38
N TYR A 208 -15.44 0.66 7.02
CA TYR A 208 -14.09 1.21 7.09
C TYR A 208 -14.08 2.38 8.07
N LEU A 209 -13.05 2.43 8.92
CA LEU A 209 -12.88 3.50 9.90
C LEU A 209 -11.56 4.20 9.62
N GLN A 210 -11.53 5.53 9.67
CA GLN A 210 -10.30 6.30 9.51
C GLN A 210 -10.13 7.30 10.65
N SER A 211 -8.93 7.34 11.24
CA SER A 211 -8.52 8.35 12.21
C SER A 211 -7.40 9.22 11.64
N LYS A 212 -7.52 10.53 11.87
CA LYS A 212 -6.48 11.53 11.53
C LYS A 212 -5.43 11.68 12.62
N LEU A 213 -5.67 11.10 13.80
CA LEU A 213 -4.75 11.18 14.92
C LEU A 213 -3.54 10.27 14.61
N PRO A 214 -2.30 10.75 14.78
CA PRO A 214 -1.12 9.93 14.53
C PRO A 214 -0.90 8.86 15.61
N ASN A 215 -1.41 9.08 16.82
CA ASN A 215 -1.31 8.14 17.92
C ASN A 215 -2.62 8.11 18.73
N PRO A 216 -3.70 7.56 18.16
CA PRO A 216 -4.99 7.50 18.83
C PRO A 216 -4.96 6.50 19.99
N HIS A 217 -5.60 6.84 21.10
CA HIS A 217 -5.71 5.96 22.27
C HIS A 217 -7.09 5.30 22.32
N PHE A 218 -7.31 4.33 21.44
CA PHE A 218 -8.55 3.58 21.43
C PHE A 218 -8.69 2.69 22.65
N ARG A 219 -9.92 2.58 23.14
CA ARG A 219 -10.25 1.63 24.20
C ARG A 219 -9.97 0.18 23.75
N PRO A 220 -9.62 -0.74 24.68
CA PRO A 220 -9.31 -2.13 24.34
C PRO A 220 -10.42 -2.84 23.54
N GLU A 221 -11.68 -2.49 23.79
CA GLU A 221 -12.84 -3.09 23.10
C GLU A 221 -12.80 -2.78 21.59
N VAL A 222 -12.49 -1.53 21.20
CA VAL A 222 -12.37 -1.13 19.79
C VAL A 222 -11.19 -1.85 19.13
N SER A 223 -10.05 -1.92 19.82
CA SER A 223 -8.86 -2.63 19.33
C SER A 223 -9.05 -4.14 19.18
N ALA A 224 -9.96 -4.73 19.96
CA ALA A 224 -10.31 -6.14 19.85
C ALA A 224 -11.24 -6.39 18.65
N GLN A 225 -12.22 -5.50 18.45
CA GLN A 225 -13.26 -5.62 17.42
C GLN A 225 -12.79 -5.20 16.02
N CYS A 226 -11.81 -4.31 15.93
CA CYS A 226 -11.27 -3.80 14.67
C CYS A 226 -9.84 -4.30 14.40
N THR A 227 -9.44 -4.33 13.14
CA THR A 227 -8.02 -4.50 12.75
C THR A 227 -7.41 -3.12 12.57
N VAL A 228 -6.54 -2.70 13.48
CA VAL A 228 -5.85 -1.41 13.39
C VAL A 228 -4.73 -1.50 12.35
N ILE A 229 -4.76 -0.65 11.33
CA ILE A 229 -3.78 -0.61 10.24
C ILE A 229 -3.09 0.74 10.26
N ASN A 230 -1.77 0.70 10.41
CA ASN A 230 -0.94 1.91 10.44
C ASN A 230 -0.59 2.36 9.03
N PHE A 231 -1.31 3.37 8.54
CA PHE A 231 -1.10 4.05 7.25
C PHE A 231 -0.28 5.35 7.38
N ILE A 232 0.42 5.54 8.49
CA ILE A 232 1.31 6.69 8.66
C ILE A 232 2.42 6.61 7.60
N VAL A 233 2.59 7.71 6.87
CA VAL A 233 3.63 7.83 5.86
C VAL A 233 5.01 7.67 6.51
N THR A 234 5.84 6.81 5.92
CA THR A 234 7.22 6.57 6.38
C THR A 234 8.23 7.43 5.59
N PRO A 235 9.43 7.71 6.13
CA PRO A 235 10.49 8.41 5.40
C PRO A 235 10.82 7.76 4.06
N ASP A 236 11.01 6.44 4.05
CA ASP A 236 11.34 5.67 2.85
C ASP A 236 10.17 5.68 1.85
N GLY A 237 8.94 5.55 2.35
CA GLY A 237 7.73 5.58 1.49
C GLY A 237 7.52 6.95 0.86
N LEU A 238 7.73 8.04 1.61
CA LEU A 238 7.65 9.39 1.07
C LEU A 238 8.79 9.69 0.11
N GLU A 239 10.00 9.17 0.38
CA GLU A 239 11.12 9.29 -0.55
C GLU A 239 10.79 8.67 -1.91
N GLU A 240 10.23 7.45 -1.95
CA GLU A 240 9.85 6.84 -3.24
C GLU A 240 8.73 7.61 -3.95
N GLN A 241 7.77 8.17 -3.20
CA GLN A 241 6.72 9.05 -3.74
C GLN A 241 7.31 10.33 -4.35
N ILE A 242 8.21 11.01 -3.63
CA ILE A 242 8.87 12.23 -4.12
C ILE A 242 9.76 11.89 -5.32
N LEU A 243 10.45 10.75 -5.31
CA LEU A 243 11.26 10.30 -6.44
C LEU A 243 10.42 10.15 -7.72
N ALA A 244 9.25 9.51 -7.63
CA ALA A 244 8.32 9.42 -8.75
C ALA A 244 7.88 10.80 -9.24
N LEU A 245 7.60 11.75 -8.35
CA LEU A 245 7.25 13.12 -8.72
C LEU A 245 8.40 13.86 -9.41
N VAL A 246 9.61 13.80 -8.87
CA VAL A 246 10.80 14.46 -9.46
C VAL A 246 11.10 13.88 -10.85
N VAL A 247 11.09 12.57 -10.99
CA VAL A 247 11.34 11.91 -12.28
C VAL A 247 10.27 12.28 -13.31
N LYS A 248 9.00 12.32 -12.90
CA LYS A 248 7.89 12.69 -13.79
C LYS A 248 8.04 14.11 -14.35
N GLU A 249 8.51 15.05 -13.55
CA GLU A 249 8.73 16.44 -14.00
C GLU A 249 10.02 16.59 -14.82
N GLU A 250 11.14 15.99 -14.39
CA GLU A 250 12.44 16.17 -15.04
C GLU A 250 12.59 15.34 -16.33
N LYS A 251 12.04 14.12 -16.34
CA LYS A 251 12.12 13.17 -17.46
C LYS A 251 10.77 12.47 -17.66
N PRO A 252 9.75 13.18 -18.17
CA PRO A 252 8.42 12.61 -18.37
C PRO A 252 8.42 11.36 -19.25
N GLN A 253 9.29 11.32 -20.28
CA GLN A 253 9.45 10.15 -21.13
C GLN A 253 9.87 8.91 -20.35
N LEU A 254 10.77 9.04 -19.37
CA LEU A 254 11.25 7.91 -18.56
C LEU A 254 10.11 7.34 -17.70
N GLU A 255 9.24 8.21 -17.19
CA GLU A 255 8.07 7.79 -16.40
C GLU A 255 6.99 7.17 -17.29
N GLU A 256 6.77 7.70 -18.50
CA GLU A 256 5.87 7.10 -19.50
C GLU A 256 6.37 5.73 -19.95
N ASP A 257 7.68 5.58 -20.22
CA ASP A 257 8.31 4.33 -20.57
C ASP A 257 8.16 3.30 -19.44
N LYS A 258 8.36 3.72 -18.18
CA LYS A 258 8.14 2.87 -17.00
C LYS A 258 6.68 2.38 -16.93
N GLN A 259 5.72 3.29 -17.03
CA GLN A 259 4.29 2.95 -16.96
C GLN A 259 3.88 2.03 -18.12
N GLY A 260 4.37 2.31 -19.33
CA GLY A 260 4.17 1.46 -20.49
C GLY A 260 4.76 0.06 -20.31
N LEU A 261 5.96 -0.03 -19.72
CA LEU A 261 6.62 -1.30 -19.43
C LEU A 261 5.84 -2.14 -18.41
N VAL A 262 5.37 -1.52 -17.32
CA VAL A 262 4.56 -2.20 -16.30
C VAL A 262 3.24 -2.72 -16.90
N ARG A 263 2.57 -1.92 -17.73
CA ARG A 263 1.35 -2.36 -18.44
C ARG A 263 1.64 -3.56 -19.34
N LYS A 264 2.69 -3.48 -20.17
CA LYS A 264 3.10 -4.59 -21.05
C LYS A 264 3.43 -5.86 -20.26
N GLN A 265 4.15 -5.75 -19.15
CA GLN A 265 4.45 -6.90 -18.29
C GLN A 265 3.19 -7.56 -17.73
N ASN A 266 2.21 -6.76 -17.28
CA ASN A 266 0.92 -7.27 -16.82
C ASN A 266 0.13 -7.94 -17.95
N ASP A 267 0.08 -7.32 -19.12
CA ASP A 267 -0.58 -7.88 -20.30
C ASP A 267 0.07 -9.22 -20.71
N PHE A 268 1.40 -9.31 -20.69
CA PHE A 268 2.12 -10.56 -20.97
C PHE A 268 1.78 -11.66 -19.97
N LYS A 269 1.70 -11.35 -18.66
CA LYS A 269 1.29 -12.34 -17.64
C LYS A 269 -0.13 -12.84 -17.87
N VAL A 270 -1.07 -11.95 -18.20
CA VAL A 270 -2.47 -12.31 -18.48
C VAL A 270 -2.55 -13.17 -19.75
N VAL A 271 -1.86 -12.78 -20.82
CA VAL A 271 -1.87 -13.55 -22.08
C VAL A 271 -1.23 -14.92 -21.89
N LEU A 272 -0.12 -15.03 -21.15
CA LEU A 272 0.51 -16.32 -20.83
C LEU A 272 -0.45 -17.23 -20.05
N SER A 273 -1.09 -16.73 -18.99
CA SER A 273 -2.07 -17.50 -18.22
C SER A 273 -3.22 -17.97 -19.12
N ARG A 274 -3.75 -17.09 -19.97
CA ARG A 274 -4.84 -17.44 -20.88
C ARG A 274 -4.42 -18.50 -21.90
N LEU A 275 -3.23 -18.37 -22.51
CA LEU A 275 -2.70 -19.34 -23.46
C LEU A 275 -2.46 -20.70 -22.79
N GLU A 276 -2.07 -20.73 -21.53
CA GLU A 276 -1.94 -21.96 -20.74
C GLU A 276 -3.30 -22.60 -20.44
N ASP A 277 -4.29 -21.81 -20.01
CA ASP A 277 -5.66 -22.30 -19.78
C ASP A 277 -6.30 -22.83 -21.07
N GLU A 278 -6.11 -22.13 -22.19
CA GLU A 278 -6.57 -22.57 -23.52
C GLU A 278 -5.92 -23.90 -23.91
N LEU A 279 -4.61 -24.05 -23.67
CA LEU A 279 -3.87 -25.27 -23.96
C LEU A 279 -4.35 -26.45 -23.10
N LEU A 280 -4.56 -26.21 -21.80
CA LEU A 280 -5.09 -27.21 -20.86
C LEU A 280 -6.53 -27.62 -21.20
N SER A 281 -7.40 -26.66 -21.54
CA SER A 281 -8.77 -26.94 -21.97
C SER A 281 -8.79 -27.77 -23.25
N GLN A 282 -8.00 -27.39 -24.26
CA GLN A 282 -7.92 -28.10 -25.52
C GLN A 282 -7.44 -29.55 -25.36
N LEU A 283 -6.50 -29.80 -24.44
CA LEU A 283 -6.05 -31.16 -24.12
C LEU A 283 -7.07 -31.93 -23.28
N SER A 284 -7.78 -31.27 -22.37
CA SER A 284 -8.82 -31.89 -21.55
C SER A 284 -10.06 -32.27 -22.37
N ASP A 285 -10.41 -31.47 -23.37
CA ASP A 285 -11.58 -31.68 -24.24
C ASP A 285 -11.31 -32.67 -25.39
N ALA A 286 -10.03 -32.96 -25.68
CA ALA A 286 -9.64 -33.89 -26.73
C ALA A 286 -9.89 -35.35 -26.32
N ASP A 287 -10.53 -36.13 -27.19
CA ASP A 287 -10.70 -37.57 -26.98
C ASP A 287 -9.32 -38.28 -27.04
N PRO A 288 -8.91 -39.00 -25.98
CA PRO A 288 -7.65 -39.75 -25.94
C PRO A 288 -7.47 -40.71 -27.12
N ALA A 289 -8.56 -41.20 -27.72
CA ALA A 289 -8.52 -42.12 -28.85
C ALA A 289 -8.27 -41.43 -30.21
N THR A 290 -8.55 -40.12 -30.35
CA THR A 290 -8.53 -39.40 -31.64
C THR A 290 -7.59 -38.19 -31.63
N ILE A 291 -6.87 -37.95 -30.53
CA ILE A 291 -5.97 -36.80 -30.36
C ILE A 291 -4.86 -36.71 -31.42
N LEU A 292 -4.42 -37.86 -31.95
CA LEU A 292 -3.39 -37.93 -33.00
C LEU A 292 -3.91 -37.58 -34.40
N ASP A 293 -5.22 -37.73 -34.63
CA ASP A 293 -5.87 -37.51 -35.92
C ASP A 293 -6.39 -36.07 -36.06
N ASN A 294 -6.49 -35.32 -34.95
CA ASN A 294 -6.96 -33.95 -34.94
C ASN A 294 -5.84 -32.97 -35.33
N ILE A 295 -5.55 -32.84 -36.63
CA ILE A 295 -4.51 -31.94 -37.16
C ILE A 295 -4.71 -30.49 -36.70
N ALA A 296 -5.95 -30.02 -36.62
CA ALA A 296 -6.26 -28.65 -36.19
C ALA A 296 -5.85 -28.39 -34.72
N LEU A 297 -6.00 -29.39 -33.85
CA LEU A 297 -5.51 -29.33 -32.47
C LEU A 297 -3.99 -29.26 -32.42
N ILE A 298 -3.29 -30.07 -33.22
CA ILE A 298 -1.81 -30.08 -33.26
C ILE A 298 -1.26 -28.72 -33.71
N GLU A 299 -1.81 -28.15 -34.78
CA GLU A 299 -1.39 -26.84 -35.28
C GLU A 299 -1.72 -25.70 -34.29
N GLY A 300 -2.87 -25.79 -33.60
CA GLY A 300 -3.24 -24.87 -32.53
C GLY A 300 -2.25 -24.89 -31.37
N LEU A 301 -1.90 -26.08 -30.87
CA LEU A 301 -0.94 -26.27 -29.79
C LEU A 301 0.47 -25.76 -30.15
N GLU A 302 0.93 -26.02 -31.38
CA GLU A 302 2.23 -25.54 -31.86
C GLU A 302 2.27 -24.01 -31.92
N LYS A 303 1.19 -23.38 -32.38
CA LYS A 303 1.05 -21.92 -32.41
C LYS A 303 1.01 -21.31 -31.01
N THR A 304 0.24 -21.90 -30.09
CA THR A 304 0.16 -21.46 -28.68
C THR A 304 1.53 -21.56 -28.01
N LYS A 305 2.24 -22.68 -28.19
CA LYS A 305 3.59 -22.90 -27.65
C LYS A 305 4.60 -21.89 -28.20
N GLN A 306 4.60 -21.65 -29.50
CA GLN A 306 5.49 -20.67 -30.11
C GLN A 306 5.22 -19.26 -29.55
N THR A 307 3.94 -18.89 -29.44
CA THR A 307 3.54 -17.59 -28.88
C THR A 307 3.98 -17.44 -27.42
N SER A 308 3.83 -18.47 -26.59
CA SER A 308 4.28 -18.44 -25.19
C SER A 308 5.80 -18.30 -25.07
N ARG A 309 6.57 -18.96 -25.93
CA ARG A 309 8.04 -18.81 -25.98
C ARG A 309 8.46 -17.39 -26.38
N ASP A 310 7.82 -16.82 -27.40
CA ASP A 310 8.12 -15.47 -27.87
C ASP A 310 7.79 -14.43 -26.78
N ILE A 311 6.68 -14.60 -26.06
CA ILE A 311 6.33 -13.74 -24.92
C ILE A 311 7.34 -13.91 -23.77
N ALA A 312 7.78 -15.14 -23.46
CA ALA A 312 8.76 -15.38 -22.40
C ALA A 312 10.11 -14.66 -22.68
N VAL A 313 10.55 -14.63 -23.94
CA VAL A 313 11.74 -13.86 -24.34
C VAL A 313 11.49 -12.35 -24.16
N GLN A 314 10.33 -11.84 -24.57
CA GLN A 314 9.99 -10.42 -24.40
C GLN A 314 9.89 -10.01 -22.92
N VAL A 315 9.43 -10.89 -22.04
CA VAL A 315 9.39 -10.65 -20.59
C VAL A 315 10.81 -10.49 -20.03
N LEU A 316 11.77 -11.32 -20.47
CA LEU A 316 13.17 -11.19 -20.06
C LEU A 316 13.80 -9.88 -20.55
N GLU A 317 13.50 -9.46 -21.78
CA GLU A 317 13.94 -8.16 -22.29
C GLU A 317 13.32 -6.99 -21.50
N ALA A 318 12.02 -7.08 -21.20
CA ALA A 318 11.32 -6.09 -20.39
C ALA A 318 11.94 -5.95 -18.99
N GLN A 319 12.33 -7.05 -18.35
CA GLN A 319 13.02 -7.02 -17.05
C GLN A 319 14.38 -6.31 -17.12
N ARG A 320 15.13 -6.48 -18.22
CA ARG A 320 16.41 -5.76 -18.41
C ARG A 320 16.17 -4.26 -18.56
N THR A 321 15.21 -3.88 -19.39
CA THR A 321 14.83 -2.47 -19.56
C THR A 321 14.32 -1.85 -18.25
N GLU A 322 13.60 -2.61 -17.42
CA GLU A 322 13.14 -2.14 -16.11
C GLU A 322 14.32 -1.77 -15.19
N VAL A 323 15.38 -2.59 -15.16
CA VAL A 323 16.58 -2.31 -14.39
C VAL A 323 17.28 -1.04 -14.88
N GLU A 324 17.36 -0.83 -16.20
CA GLU A 324 17.96 0.37 -16.79
C GLU A 324 17.17 1.64 -16.47
N ILE A 325 15.84 1.56 -16.54
CA ILE A 325 14.92 2.64 -16.16
C ILE A 325 15.11 2.97 -14.67
N ASN A 326 15.12 1.94 -13.80
CA ASN A 326 15.30 2.15 -12.36
C ASN A 326 16.66 2.77 -12.05
N CYS A 327 17.74 2.30 -12.67
CA CYS A 327 19.08 2.90 -12.54
C CYS A 327 19.09 4.38 -12.92
N SER A 328 18.35 4.76 -13.97
CA SER A 328 18.21 6.16 -14.39
C SER A 328 17.40 6.99 -13.38
N ARG A 329 16.38 6.42 -12.74
CA ARG A 329 15.60 7.07 -11.66
C ARG A 329 16.46 7.34 -10.43
N GLU A 330 17.31 6.39 -10.06
CA GLU A 330 18.18 6.48 -8.89
C GLU A 330 19.10 7.72 -8.89
N LEU A 331 19.42 8.27 -10.05
CA LEU A 331 20.18 9.53 -10.17
C LEU A 331 19.51 10.72 -9.45
N TYR A 332 18.18 10.71 -9.34
CA TYR A 332 17.39 11.75 -8.67
C TYR A 332 17.07 11.42 -7.21
N ARG A 333 17.42 10.23 -6.70
CA ARG A 333 17.17 9.82 -5.31
C ARG A 333 17.69 10.82 -4.26
N PRO A 334 18.85 11.49 -4.42
CA PRO A 334 19.29 12.51 -3.47
C PRO A 334 18.28 13.67 -3.29
N VAL A 335 17.60 14.08 -4.36
CA VAL A 335 16.55 15.13 -4.29
C VAL A 335 15.36 14.63 -3.48
N ALA A 336 14.97 13.38 -3.69
CA ALA A 336 13.86 12.75 -3.00
C ALA A 336 14.14 12.52 -1.51
N ALA A 337 15.35 12.07 -1.18
CA ALA A 337 15.80 11.88 0.20
C ALA A 337 15.80 13.22 0.96
N GLU A 338 16.30 14.29 0.33
CA GLU A 338 16.22 15.65 0.89
C GLU A 338 14.78 16.12 1.06
N GLY A 339 13.91 15.89 0.08
CA GLY A 339 12.48 16.21 0.17
C GLY A 339 11.79 15.49 1.33
N SER A 340 12.03 14.18 1.49
CA SER A 340 11.50 13.39 2.60
C SER A 340 11.99 13.92 3.94
N MET A 341 13.31 14.14 4.09
CA MET A 341 13.90 14.71 5.29
C MET A 341 13.28 16.07 5.65
N LEU A 342 13.12 16.98 4.67
CA LEU A 342 12.53 18.30 4.87
C LEU A 342 11.07 18.19 5.36
N PHE A 343 10.27 17.29 4.79
CA PHE A 343 8.89 17.08 5.23
C PHE A 343 8.85 16.62 6.69
N PHE A 344 9.64 15.62 7.07
CA PHE A 344 9.63 15.11 8.44
C PHE A 344 10.16 16.13 9.45
N LEU A 345 11.15 16.96 9.07
CA LEU A 345 11.61 18.07 9.88
C LEU A 345 10.49 19.09 10.12
N VAL A 346 9.78 19.49 9.06
CA VAL A 346 8.66 20.44 9.15
C VAL A 346 7.50 19.86 9.95
N ASN A 347 7.22 18.57 9.79
CA ASN A 347 6.18 17.86 10.53
C ASN A 347 6.49 17.77 12.04
N GLN A 348 7.77 17.73 12.43
CA GLN A 348 8.20 17.73 13.84
C GLN A 348 8.06 19.10 14.51
N LEU A 349 7.85 20.19 13.76
CA LEU A 349 7.67 21.53 14.34
C LEU A 349 6.43 21.63 15.25
N CYS A 350 5.44 20.75 15.06
CA CYS A 350 4.27 20.66 15.93
C CYS A 350 4.63 20.31 17.39
N MET A 351 5.81 19.71 17.63
CA MET A 351 6.32 19.44 18.97
C MET A 351 6.82 20.69 19.69
N VAL A 352 7.19 21.74 18.95
CA VAL A 352 7.59 23.03 19.50
C VAL A 352 6.35 23.84 19.85
N GLU A 353 5.41 23.95 18.91
CA GLU A 353 4.14 24.64 19.13
C GLU A 353 3.02 23.95 18.36
N HIS A 354 1.87 23.77 19.01
CA HIS A 354 0.73 23.02 18.44
C HIS A 354 0.15 23.67 17.18
N MET A 355 0.41 24.97 16.96
CA MET A 355 -0.02 25.71 15.77
C MET A 355 0.79 25.36 14.50
N TYR A 356 1.98 24.79 14.63
CA TYR A 356 2.85 24.45 13.51
C TYR A 356 2.47 23.11 12.88
N GLN A 357 1.31 23.08 12.24
CA GLN A 357 0.79 21.91 11.55
C GLN A 357 0.86 22.10 10.04
N TYR A 358 1.50 21.16 9.36
CA TYR A 358 1.68 21.19 7.92
C TYR A 358 1.16 19.89 7.32
N SER A 359 0.23 20.00 6.37
CA SER A 359 -0.25 18.85 5.60
C SER A 359 0.78 18.42 4.55
N LEU A 360 0.83 17.13 4.24
CA LEU A 360 1.64 16.60 3.15
C LEU A 360 1.29 17.24 1.80
N ASP A 361 0.01 17.45 1.49
CA ASP A 361 -0.41 18.05 0.21
C ASP A 361 0.14 19.49 0.05
N ALA A 362 0.12 20.30 1.11
CA ALA A 362 0.72 21.63 1.11
C ALA A 362 2.24 21.57 0.88
N PHE A 363 2.93 20.64 1.55
CA PHE A 363 4.37 20.43 1.36
C PHE A 363 4.68 20.09 -0.11
N LEU A 364 3.98 19.10 -0.69
CA LEU A 364 4.19 18.69 -2.09
C LEU A 364 3.92 19.85 -3.06
N THR A 365 2.91 20.69 -2.79
CA THR A 365 2.64 21.89 -3.59
C THR A 365 3.82 22.87 -3.59
N PHE A 366 4.44 23.12 -2.43
CA PHE A 366 5.62 23.99 -2.35
C PHE A 366 6.89 23.33 -2.89
N PHE A 367 7.00 22.01 -2.79
CA PHE A 367 8.07 21.24 -3.39
C PHE A 367 8.02 21.32 -4.92
N HIS A 368 6.86 21.12 -5.54
CA HIS A 368 6.67 21.35 -6.98
C HIS A 368 7.05 22.77 -7.41
N LYS A 369 6.58 23.80 -6.67
CA LYS A 369 6.98 25.19 -6.93
C LYS A 369 8.49 25.42 -6.82
N ALA A 370 9.19 24.65 -5.99
CA ALA A 370 10.64 24.73 -5.86
C ALA A 370 11.35 24.11 -7.07
N MET A 371 10.81 23.01 -7.61
CA MET A 371 11.30 22.41 -8.85
C MET A 371 11.13 23.37 -10.04
N ASP A 372 9.94 23.98 -10.20
CA ASP A 372 9.65 24.93 -11.29
C ASP A 372 10.57 26.17 -11.29
N ARG A 373 10.96 26.63 -10.09
CA ARG A 373 11.83 27.82 -9.94
C ARG A 373 13.31 27.53 -10.15
N SER A 374 13.71 26.27 -10.10
CA SER A 374 15.11 25.89 -10.18
C SER A 374 15.63 26.02 -11.62
N ALA A 375 16.81 26.61 -11.79
CA ALA A 375 17.39 26.81 -13.12
C ALA A 375 17.76 25.46 -13.79
N ALA A 376 17.32 25.26 -15.02
CA ALA A 376 17.61 24.05 -15.80
C ALA A 376 19.12 23.86 -16.01
N SER A 377 19.59 22.62 -16.01
CA SER A 377 20.96 22.25 -16.39
C SER A 377 20.93 20.97 -17.22
N ASP A 378 21.84 20.88 -18.20
CA ASP A 378 22.02 19.66 -19.00
C ASP A 378 22.80 18.58 -18.24
N ASP A 379 23.65 18.97 -17.27
CA ASP A 379 24.30 18.04 -16.36
C ASP A 379 23.35 17.65 -15.21
N ILE A 380 23.04 16.35 -15.12
CA ILE A 380 22.16 15.76 -14.09
C ILE A 380 22.71 16.06 -12.69
N LYS A 381 24.02 15.98 -12.47
CA LYS A 381 24.59 16.20 -11.13
C LYS A 381 24.37 17.63 -10.67
N GLU A 382 24.69 18.58 -11.54
CA GLU A 382 24.46 20.00 -11.26
C GLU A 382 22.96 20.32 -11.13
N ARG A 383 22.11 19.70 -11.95
CA ARG A 383 20.66 19.83 -11.85
C ARG A 383 20.14 19.36 -10.48
N VAL A 384 20.60 18.20 -10.01
CA VAL A 384 20.25 17.64 -8.69
C VAL A 384 20.65 18.59 -7.56
N GLU A 385 21.87 19.13 -7.58
CA GLU A 385 22.33 20.09 -6.56
C GLU A 385 21.48 21.37 -6.55
N ARG A 386 21.13 21.90 -7.72
CA ARG A 386 20.26 23.08 -7.85
C ARG A 386 18.84 22.81 -7.38
N LEU A 387 18.28 21.63 -7.67
CA LEU A 387 16.96 21.21 -7.19
C LEU A 387 16.93 21.16 -5.67
N ILE A 388 17.94 20.53 -5.04
CA ILE A 388 18.07 20.46 -3.58
C ILE A 388 18.16 21.87 -2.98
N ALA A 389 19.01 22.73 -3.52
CA ALA A 389 19.16 24.11 -3.04
C ALA A 389 17.85 24.91 -3.15
N SER A 390 17.14 24.78 -4.29
CA SER A 390 15.84 25.43 -4.53
C SER A 390 14.76 24.92 -3.58
N ALA A 391 14.69 23.60 -3.36
CA ALA A 391 13.76 22.96 -2.42
C ALA A 391 13.98 23.49 -1.00
N ARG A 392 15.23 23.48 -0.51
CA ARG A 392 15.59 23.98 0.81
C ARG A 392 15.16 25.44 1.01
N ILE A 393 15.53 26.35 0.10
CA ILE A 393 15.20 27.77 0.25
C ILE A 393 13.70 28.05 0.14
N THR A 394 13.00 27.35 -0.74
CA THR A 394 11.56 27.55 -0.96
C THR A 394 10.75 27.06 0.23
N ILE A 395 11.06 25.86 0.73
CA ILE A 395 10.41 25.28 1.92
C ILE A 395 10.73 26.11 3.15
N PHE A 396 12.00 26.47 3.36
CA PHE A 396 12.39 27.33 4.50
C PHE A 396 11.66 28.67 4.49
N ARG A 397 11.60 29.36 3.35
CA ARG A 397 10.85 30.63 3.24
C ARG A 397 9.36 30.45 3.43
N TRP A 398 8.79 29.34 3.00
CA TRP A 398 7.37 29.04 3.21
C TRP A 398 7.08 28.82 4.69
N VAL A 399 7.86 27.97 5.36
CA VAL A 399 7.71 27.64 6.78
C VAL A 399 7.92 28.90 7.64
N ASN A 400 8.98 29.66 7.42
CA ASN A 400 9.28 30.87 8.21
C ASN A 400 8.21 31.96 8.14
N ARG A 401 7.39 32.00 7.08
CA ARG A 401 6.25 32.94 7.02
C ARG A 401 5.16 32.62 8.03
N GLY A 402 5.09 31.36 8.49
CA GLY A 402 4.13 30.91 9.49
C GLY A 402 4.71 30.76 10.91
N LEU A 403 6.03 30.94 11.09
CA LEU A 403 6.66 30.86 12.41
C LEU A 403 6.57 32.19 13.14
N PHE A 404 6.40 32.13 14.46
CA PHE A 404 6.55 33.30 15.33
C PHE A 404 7.98 33.85 15.29
N GLU A 405 8.16 35.16 15.44
CA GLU A 405 9.46 35.82 15.38
C GLU A 405 10.48 35.26 16.39
N ASP A 406 10.00 34.90 17.59
CA ASP A 406 10.82 34.28 18.65
C ASP A 406 11.39 32.91 18.24
N HIS A 407 10.63 32.15 17.45
CA HIS A 407 11.02 30.82 16.95
C HIS A 407 11.82 30.91 15.64
N ASN A 408 11.79 32.06 14.97
CA ASN A 408 12.53 32.32 13.73
C ASN A 408 14.01 32.66 14.02
N ASN A 409 14.33 33.14 15.23
CA ASN A 409 15.62 33.75 15.57
C ASN A 409 16.53 32.92 16.49
N SER A 410 16.32 31.61 16.61
CA SER A 410 17.12 30.74 17.50
C SER A 410 18.63 30.69 17.19
N ASN A 411 19.11 31.33 16.10
CA ASN A 411 20.54 31.52 15.80
C ASN A 411 21.11 32.92 16.06
N ASN A 412 20.31 33.94 16.37
CA ASN A 412 20.82 35.32 16.54
C ASN A 412 21.05 35.76 17.99
N ASN A 413 20.57 35.00 18.99
CA ASN A 413 20.63 35.43 20.39
C ASN A 413 21.85 34.94 21.19
N ASN A 414 22.80 34.22 20.57
CA ASN A 414 24.03 33.77 21.25
C ASN A 414 25.25 34.70 21.09
N THR A 415 25.14 35.83 20.40
CA THR A 415 26.27 36.75 20.17
C THR A 415 26.19 38.10 20.90
N ASN A 416 25.08 38.43 21.58
CA ASN A 416 24.90 39.75 22.20
C ASN A 416 24.66 39.73 23.70
N ASN A 417 25.42 38.94 24.46
CA ASN A 417 25.42 39.06 25.91
C ASN A 417 26.84 39.17 26.48
N LYS A 418 27.41 40.39 26.40
CA LYS A 418 28.44 40.91 27.31
C LYS A 418 28.68 42.40 27.04
N GLN A 419 28.02 43.25 27.84
CA GLN A 419 28.62 44.36 28.59
C GLN A 419 27.51 45.30 29.08
N THR A 420 26.98 45.03 30.27
CA THR A 420 26.36 46.04 31.11
C THR A 420 27.23 46.22 32.34
N THR A 421 27.98 47.32 32.35
CA THR A 421 28.74 47.86 33.49
C THR A 421 27.75 48.36 34.56
N PRO A 422 28.01 48.18 35.87
CA PRO A 422 27.11 48.67 36.90
C PRO A 422 27.43 50.13 37.25
N THR A 423 26.45 51.02 37.06
CA THR A 423 26.49 52.41 37.52
C THR A 423 26.37 52.44 39.04
N ARG A 424 27.43 52.88 39.70
CA ARG A 424 27.52 53.06 41.15
C ARG A 424 26.88 54.39 41.53
N ASN A 425 25.68 54.35 42.13
CA ASN A 425 25.04 55.52 42.73
C ASN A 425 25.84 56.00 43.95
N ARG A 426 26.07 57.32 44.03
CA ARG A 426 26.52 58.02 45.25
C ARG A 426 25.76 59.35 45.38
N GLN A 427 25.22 59.57 46.58
CA GLN A 427 24.79 60.82 47.23
C GLN A 427 23.43 61.37 46.78
N GLN A 428 22.51 61.77 47.67
CA GLN A 428 22.66 62.34 49.03
C GLN A 428 22.02 61.51 50.15
#